data_AF-A0A958L872-F1
#
_entry.id   AF-A0A958L872-F1
#
_cell.length_a   1.000
_cell.length_b   1.000
_cell.length_c   1.000
_cell.angle_alpha   90.00
_cell.angle_beta   90.00
_cell.angle_gamma   90.00
#
_symmetry.space_group_name_H-M   'P 1'
#
loop_
_entity.id
_entity.type
_entity.pdbx_description
1 polymer ?
#
loop_
_entity_poly.entity_id
_entity_poly.type
_entity_poly.pdbx_seq_one_letter_code
_entity_poly.pdbx_strand_id
1 'polypeptide(L)'
;MQTHYYKFWTELIKPKGFEVDKDSLSETFGKFSVRPLERGYGVTLGNSLRRVLLSSMMGSAVSAVKFEGVLHEFSTMPEVLEDVTDIILNLKGLRFRQYDSEPKTLRIQKSGPGAV
;
A
#
# COMPACT_ATOMS: atom_id res chain seq x y z
N MET A 1 -52.91 3.92 -3.75
CA MET A 1 -52.77 3.18 -5.03
C MET A 1 -51.30 3.24 -5.44
N GLN A 2 -50.50 2.24 -5.06
CA GLN A 2 -49.08 2.14 -5.42
C GLN A 2 -48.97 1.97 -6.94
N THR A 3 -48.50 3.01 -7.62
CA THR A 3 -48.32 2.99 -9.07
C THR A 3 -46.82 2.90 -9.36
N HIS A 4 -46.42 1.72 -9.84
CA HIS A 4 -45.19 1.42 -10.58
C HIS A 4 -43.85 1.39 -9.83
N TYR A 5 -43.67 0.33 -9.03
CA TYR A 5 -42.35 -0.17 -8.59
C TYR A 5 -41.76 -1.19 -9.60
N TYR A 6 -41.82 -0.90 -10.90
CA TYR A 6 -41.29 -1.80 -11.93
C TYR A 6 -40.85 -1.02 -13.16
N LYS A 7 -39.69 -0.35 -13.07
CA LYS A 7 -39.10 0.35 -14.22
C LYS A 7 -37.57 0.35 -14.20
N PHE A 8 -36.92 -0.77 -13.88
CA PHE A 8 -35.45 -0.88 -13.92
C PHE A 8 -34.99 -2.31 -14.26
N TRP A 9 -35.49 -2.90 -15.35
CA TRP A 9 -34.99 -4.20 -15.83
C TRP A 9 -34.27 -4.14 -17.20
N THR A 10 -34.14 -2.95 -17.80
CA THR A 10 -33.49 -2.81 -19.12
C THR A 10 -32.13 -2.11 -19.07
N GLU A 11 -31.86 -1.27 -18.05
CA GLU A 11 -30.61 -0.49 -17.98
C GLU A 11 -30.03 -0.50 -16.58
N LEU A 12 -28.73 -0.80 -16.50
CA LEU A 12 -27.93 -0.79 -15.27
C LEU A 12 -27.74 0.66 -14.76
N ILE A 13 -27.99 0.92 -13.48
CA ILE A 13 -27.57 2.19 -12.85
C ILE A 13 -26.04 2.31 -12.91
N LYS A 14 -25.56 3.22 -13.77
CA LYS A 14 -24.14 3.56 -13.87
C LYS A 14 -23.78 4.61 -12.80
N PRO A 15 -22.65 4.44 -12.09
CA PRO A 15 -22.17 5.47 -11.18
C PRO A 15 -21.84 6.74 -11.97
N LYS A 16 -22.22 7.91 -11.43
CA LYS A 16 -22.02 9.22 -12.08
C LYS A 16 -20.60 9.78 -11.86
N GLY A 17 -19.80 9.12 -11.04
CA GLY A 17 -18.43 9.51 -10.70
C GLY A 17 -18.07 9.06 -9.28
N PHE A 18 -16.97 9.61 -8.77
CA PHE A 18 -16.56 9.47 -7.37
C PHE A 18 -16.39 10.85 -6.74
N GLU A 19 -16.76 10.97 -5.47
CA GLU A 19 -16.53 12.14 -4.64
C GLU A 19 -15.33 11.87 -3.72
N VAL A 20 -14.40 12.82 -3.66
CA VAL A 20 -13.23 12.74 -2.76
C VAL A 20 -13.56 13.50 -1.48
N ASP A 21 -13.40 12.84 -0.35
CA ASP A 21 -13.52 13.45 0.97
C ASP A 21 -12.24 14.25 1.27
N LYS A 22 -12.27 15.54 0.91
CA LYS A 22 -11.11 16.46 0.99
C LYS A 22 -10.61 16.65 2.41
N ASP A 23 -11.48 16.57 3.41
CA ASP A 23 -11.11 16.79 4.82
C ASP A 23 -10.26 15.63 5.34
N SER A 24 -10.47 14.43 4.80
CA SER A 24 -9.68 13.25 5.14
C SER A 24 -8.41 13.08 4.30
N LEU A 25 -8.24 13.86 3.22
CA LEU A 25 -7.18 13.64 2.24
C LEU A 25 -5.81 14.01 2.83
N SER A 26 -4.90 13.03 2.86
CA SER A 26 -3.50 13.21 3.24
C SER A 26 -2.58 12.59 2.19
N GLU A 27 -1.26 12.69 2.38
CA GLU A 27 -0.28 12.07 1.50
C GLU A 27 -0.35 10.54 1.47
N THR A 28 -0.92 9.91 2.51
CA THR A 28 -0.97 8.45 2.69
C THR A 28 -2.39 7.89 2.81
N PHE A 29 -3.41 8.75 2.92
CA PHE A 29 -4.80 8.34 3.07
C PHE A 29 -5.73 9.15 2.16
N GLY A 30 -6.68 8.45 1.55
CA GLY A 30 -7.74 9.07 0.77
C GLY A 30 -9.03 8.28 0.87
N LYS A 31 -10.15 8.98 1.05
CA LYS A 31 -11.49 8.39 1.13
C LYS A 31 -12.33 8.84 -0.06
N PHE A 32 -12.91 7.86 -0.74
CA PHE A 32 -13.67 8.04 -1.97
C PHE A 32 -15.08 7.49 -1.80
N SER A 33 -16.08 8.26 -2.22
CA SER A 33 -17.50 7.87 -2.17
C SER A 33 -18.04 7.71 -3.59
N VAL A 34 -18.58 6.54 -3.92
CA VAL A 34 -19.16 6.23 -5.24
C VAL A 34 -20.65 5.99 -5.11
N ARG A 35 -21.44 6.78 -5.84
CA ARG A 35 -22.91 6.71 -5.87
C ARG A 35 -23.44 7.30 -7.18
N PRO A 36 -24.64 6.90 -7.66
CA PRO A 36 -25.47 5.78 -7.18
C PRO A 36 -24.94 4.43 -7.67
N LEU A 37 -25.26 3.36 -6.95
CA LEU A 37 -24.95 1.98 -7.34
C LEU A 37 -26.21 1.12 -7.20
N GLU A 38 -26.34 0.10 -8.07
CA GLU A 38 -27.34 -0.93 -7.92
C GLU A 38 -27.21 -1.67 -6.58
N ARG A 39 -28.34 -2.18 -6.08
CA ARG A 39 -28.34 -3.00 -4.87
C ARG A 39 -27.40 -4.21 -5.07
N GLY A 40 -26.47 -4.39 -4.14
CA GLY A 40 -25.47 -5.47 -4.17
C GLY A 40 -24.17 -5.12 -4.91
N TYR A 41 -24.16 -4.14 -5.82
CA TYR A 41 -22.96 -3.78 -6.58
C TYR A 41 -21.86 -3.14 -5.72
N GLY A 42 -22.23 -2.51 -4.60
CA GLY A 42 -21.25 -1.99 -3.64
C GLY A 42 -20.30 -3.05 -3.11
N VAL A 43 -20.82 -4.26 -2.81
CA VAL A 43 -19.99 -5.39 -2.34
C VAL A 43 -19.14 -5.95 -3.48
N THR A 44 -19.71 -6.12 -4.67
CA THR A 44 -19.00 -6.62 -5.85
C THR A 44 -17.82 -5.72 -6.22
N LEU A 45 -18.05 -4.41 -6.31
CA LEU A 45 -16.99 -3.44 -6.61
C LEU A 45 -15.99 -3.32 -5.47
N GLY A 46 -16.45 -3.20 -4.22
CA GLY A 46 -15.60 -3.05 -3.05
C GLY A 46 -14.65 -4.23 -2.87
N ASN A 47 -15.15 -5.46 -2.98
CA ASN A 47 -14.32 -6.66 -2.88
C ASN A 47 -13.33 -6.77 -4.03
N SER A 48 -13.75 -6.45 -5.25
CA SER A 48 -12.86 -6.51 -6.43
C SER A 48 -11.73 -5.49 -6.31
N LEU A 49 -12.05 -4.23 -5.98
CA LEU A 49 -11.07 -3.17 -5.77
C LEU A 49 -10.12 -3.51 -4.61
N ARG A 50 -10.66 -3.98 -3.47
CA ARG A 50 -9.83 -4.40 -2.33
C ARG A 50 -8.82 -5.47 -2.73
N ARG A 51 -9.22 -6.47 -3.51
CA ARG A 51 -8.30 -7.53 -3.97
C ARG A 51 -7.19 -6.96 -4.85
N VAL A 52 -7.55 -6.19 -5.87
CA VAL A 52 -6.58 -5.59 -6.80
C VAL A 52 -5.61 -4.67 -6.05
N LEU A 53 -6.11 -3.81 -5.17
CA LEU A 53 -5.29 -2.87 -4.40
C LEU A 53 -4.33 -3.58 -3.44
N LEU A 54 -4.70 -4.73 -2.88
CA LEU A 54 -3.85 -5.47 -1.94
C LEU A 54 -2.86 -6.43 -2.63
N SER A 55 -3.16 -6.92 -3.84
CA SER A 55 -2.35 -7.97 -4.47
C SER A 55 -1.58 -7.55 -5.72
N SER A 56 -2.00 -6.48 -6.40
CA SER A 56 -1.56 -6.19 -7.77
C SER A 56 -1.05 -4.77 -7.94
N MET A 57 -0.84 -4.04 -6.84
CA MET A 57 -0.21 -2.73 -6.86
C MET A 57 1.28 -2.88 -7.14
N MET A 58 1.75 -2.19 -8.16
CA MET A 58 3.17 -2.07 -8.44
C MET A 58 3.82 -1.14 -7.42
N GLY A 59 5.02 -1.50 -6.96
CA GLY A 59 5.82 -0.69 -6.05
C GLY A 59 7.24 -1.21 -5.96
N SER A 60 8.11 -0.41 -5.35
CA SER A 60 9.50 -0.79 -5.06
C SER A 60 9.64 -1.03 -3.56
N ALA A 61 10.30 -2.13 -3.20
CA ALA A 61 10.58 -2.50 -1.83
C ALA A 61 11.96 -3.16 -1.74
N VAL A 62 12.53 -3.17 -0.54
CA VAL A 62 13.79 -3.90 -0.26
C VAL A 62 13.53 -5.40 -0.40
N SER A 63 14.23 -6.05 -1.33
CA SER A 63 14.10 -7.50 -1.59
C SER A 63 15.17 -8.33 -0.90
N ALA A 64 16.37 -7.78 -0.71
CA ALA A 64 17.49 -8.44 -0.07
C ALA A 64 18.39 -7.42 0.63
N VAL A 65 19.04 -7.87 1.70
CA VAL A 65 19.98 -7.08 2.49
C VAL A 65 21.22 -7.91 2.78
N LYS A 66 22.38 -7.26 2.83
CA LYS A 66 23.64 -7.87 3.23
C LYS A 66 24.32 -6.95 4.22
N PHE A 67 24.59 -7.48 5.40
CA PHE A 67 25.35 -6.79 6.45
C PHE A 67 26.78 -7.34 6.46
N GLU A 68 27.77 -6.47 6.67
CA GLU A 68 29.16 -6.89 6.78
C GLU A 68 29.40 -7.53 8.16
N GLY A 69 29.97 -8.74 8.21
CA GLY A 69 30.28 -9.45 9.45
C GLY A 69 29.12 -10.18 10.12
N VAL A 70 27.92 -10.17 9.54
CA VAL A 70 26.72 -10.86 10.05
C VAL A 70 26.47 -12.13 9.25
N LEU A 71 26.28 -13.25 9.96
CA LEU A 71 26.02 -14.56 9.34
C LEU A 71 24.52 -14.81 9.11
N HIS A 72 23.66 -14.38 10.05
CA HIS A 72 22.23 -14.63 10.03
C HIS A 72 21.45 -13.50 10.71
N GLU A 73 20.14 -13.45 10.48
CA GLU A 73 19.21 -12.40 10.95
C GLU A 73 19.06 -12.31 12.48
N PHE A 74 19.38 -13.39 13.20
CA PHE A 74 19.28 -13.46 14.67
C PHE A 74 20.55 -12.99 15.40
N SER A 75 21.54 -12.43 14.70
CA SER A 75 22.76 -11.95 15.35
C SER A 75 22.63 -10.49 15.75
N THR A 76 23.49 -10.06 16.67
CA THR A 76 23.68 -8.65 17.01
C THR A 76 24.90 -8.09 16.30
N MET A 77 24.92 -6.77 16.06
CA MET A 77 26.08 -6.07 15.53
C MET A 77 26.79 -5.32 16.67
N PRO A 78 28.11 -5.46 16.83
CA PRO A 78 28.85 -4.67 17.80
C PRO A 78 28.64 -3.18 17.55
N GLU A 79 28.49 -2.41 18.63
CA GLU A 79 28.33 -0.93 18.58
C GLU A 79 27.01 -0.43 17.95
N VAL A 80 26.07 -1.33 17.66
CA VAL A 80 24.71 -1.00 17.21
C VAL A 80 23.72 -1.37 18.32
N LEU A 81 22.76 -0.48 18.60
CA LEU A 81 21.77 -0.68 19.66
C LEU A 81 20.69 -1.71 19.28
N GLU A 82 20.30 -1.72 18.01
CA GLU A 82 19.23 -2.57 17.46
C GLU A 82 19.80 -3.91 16.95
N ASP A 83 19.02 -4.98 17.10
CA ASP A 83 19.36 -6.29 16.55
C ASP A 83 19.17 -6.30 15.02
N VAL A 84 19.83 -7.22 14.33
CA VAL A 84 19.73 -7.32 12.86
C VAL A 84 18.27 -7.54 12.41
N THR A 85 17.47 -8.25 13.19
CA THR A 85 16.04 -8.45 12.92
C THR A 85 15.26 -7.13 12.96
N ASP A 86 15.51 -6.26 13.94
CA ASP A 86 14.87 -4.96 14.05
C ASP A 86 15.26 -4.05 12.88
N ILE A 87 16.54 -4.06 12.51
CA ILE A 87 17.03 -3.33 11.34
C ILE A 87 16.30 -3.81 10.07
N ILE A 88 16.14 -5.13 9.88
CA ILE A 88 15.39 -5.68 8.74
C ILE A 88 13.93 -5.20 8.75
N LEU A 89 13.28 -5.11 9.91
CA LEU A 89 11.91 -4.59 10.02
C LEU A 89 11.84 -3.10 9.66
N ASN A 90 12.80 -2.30 10.12
CA ASN A 90 12.90 -0.89 9.75
C ASN A 90 13.09 -0.72 8.22
N LEU A 91 13.92 -1.57 7.60
CA LEU A 91 14.13 -1.56 6.15
C LEU A 91 12.86 -1.91 5.36
N LYS A 92 11.97 -2.74 5.90
CA LYS A 92 10.65 -3.01 5.28
C LYS A 92 9.71 -1.80 5.31
N GLY A 93 9.91 -0.87 6.24
CA GLY A 93 9.17 0.38 6.33
C GLY A 93 9.63 1.46 5.35
N LEU A 94 10.77 1.29 4.69
CA LEU A 94 11.31 2.28 3.76
C LEU A 94 10.46 2.39 2.50
N ARG A 95 10.14 3.64 2.13
CA ARG A 95 9.36 3.96 0.93
C ARG A 95 10.28 4.43 -0.18
N PHE A 96 10.34 3.66 -1.26
CA PHE A 96 11.11 4.03 -2.46
C PHE A 96 10.19 4.52 -3.57
N ARG A 97 10.65 5.55 -4.28
CA ARG A 97 10.07 5.95 -5.56
C ARG A 97 11.10 5.67 -6.64
N GLN A 98 10.85 4.64 -7.42
CA GLN A 98 11.70 4.21 -8.52
C GLN A 98 11.02 4.54 -9.85
N TYR A 99 11.79 4.98 -10.83
CA TYR A 99 11.29 5.40 -12.14
C TYR A 99 11.53 4.35 -13.24
N ASP A 100 12.29 3.30 -12.93
CA ASP A 100 12.59 2.16 -13.78
C ASP A 100 12.18 0.85 -13.08
N SER A 101 12.15 -0.26 -13.83
CA SER A 101 11.75 -1.58 -13.32
C SER A 101 12.94 -2.45 -12.89
N GLU A 102 14.17 -1.98 -13.05
CA GLU A 102 15.37 -2.78 -12.81
C GLU A 102 15.78 -2.79 -11.33
N PRO A 103 16.19 -3.94 -10.76
CA PRO A 103 16.70 -3.97 -9.39
C PRO A 103 17.91 -3.04 -9.21
N LYS A 104 17.93 -2.27 -8.11
CA LYS A 104 19.06 -1.40 -7.75
C LYS A 104 19.66 -1.80 -6.42
N THR A 105 20.98 -1.86 -6.38
CA THR A 105 21.74 -2.10 -5.14
C THR A 105 22.16 -0.77 -4.54
N LEU A 106 21.73 -0.52 -3.30
CA LEU A 106 22.15 0.64 -2.51
C LEU A 106 23.21 0.23 -1.49
N ARG A 107 24.20 1.09 -1.24
CA ARG A 107 25.21 0.89 -0.19
C ARG A 107 25.11 2.02 0.83
N ILE A 108 24.94 1.65 2.09
CA ILE A 108 24.92 2.58 3.23
C ILE A 108 26.21 2.37 4.00
N GLN A 109 26.91 3.46 4.31
CA GLN A 109 28.10 3.46 5.16
C GLN A 109 27.96 4.55 6.20
N LYS A 110 28.07 4.17 7.47
CA LYS A 110 28.09 5.10 8.60
C LYS A 110 29.26 4.73 9.50
N SER A 111 29.95 5.76 10.01
CA SER A 111 30.89 5.66 11.11
C SER A 111 30.61 6.78 12.12
N GLY A 112 30.91 6.52 13.38
CA GLY A 112 30.68 7.43 14.50
C GLY A 112 29.26 7.34 15.08
N PRO A 113 29.05 7.95 16.27
CA PRO A 113 27.79 7.86 17.01
C PRO A 113 26.66 8.62 16.30
N GLY A 114 25.43 8.12 16.48
CA GLY A 114 24.20 8.74 15.98
C GLY A 114 23.31 7.76 15.23
N ALA A 115 22.05 8.17 15.02
CA ALA A 115 21.10 7.40 14.21
C ALA A 115 21.53 7.35 12.74
N VAL A 116 21.11 6.29 12.05
CA VAL A 116 21.36 6.03 10.63
C VAL A 116 20.03 6.01 9.87
#